data_AF-A0A1N7NUD9-F1
#
_entry.id   AF-A0A1N7NUD9-F1
#
_cell.length_a   1.000
_cell.length_b   1.000
_cell.length_c   1.000
_cell.angle_alpha   90.00
_cell.angle_beta   90.00
_cell.angle_gamma   90.00
#
_symmetry.space_group_name_H-M   'P 1'
#
loop_
_entity.id
_entity.type
_entity.pdbx_description
1 polymer ?
#
loop_
_entity_poly.entity_id
_entity_poly.type
_entity_poly.pdbx_seq_one_letter_code
_entity_poly.pdbx_strand_id
1 'polypeptide(L)'
;MANALAIAGVTAVLRDLLNEGLINNNVDQIGQFTVSSRPVDALEPEDDADQINRLNIYMWNATRNPAWSNERLPARSADGARIDGPFLALDLHYVLTATGADELSSEILLGYGMQLLHETPVLTREAIREALGGTAPVDADILPPARRFLAATDLADQFEQIRITPASLDPDPQRRVEVLSNIWSSFSSALRASAFYQVNCVLIENRTPVRSSLPVLSIGGRVAPLRAPRVTRIRALPGGAGSLPDPVAPILAGGVVAMEGTALVSENMRVMLGLRELAVAAADLRNTRIDVALPADVPAGFAALSVEHLFDPGNGDIRVWEMSNALAFPIAPVMTTATPSGSVTNGTFTGTVTVDLAHPVLTDQVAALLFNPVPGAPEPAFSVRCRRVAATGTQVVADLAGVPAAVYLIRVEIDGAASQLGLGPSGFDSPVVDLGP
;
A
#
# COMPACT_ATOMS: atom_id res chain seq x y z
N MET A 1 -20.53 12.55 29.74
CA MET A 1 -20.74 11.25 29.03
C MET A 1 -21.13 10.19 30.02
N ALA A 2 -22.18 9.43 29.71
CA ALA A 2 -22.80 8.50 30.64
C ALA A 2 -21.98 7.20 30.80
N ASN A 3 -22.06 6.60 31.99
CA ASN A 3 -21.37 5.34 32.32
C ASN A 3 -22.33 4.14 32.26
N ALA A 4 -21.86 2.96 32.68
CA ALA A 4 -22.65 1.72 32.65
C ALA A 4 -23.97 1.80 33.45
N LEU A 5 -24.10 2.73 34.41
CA LEU A 5 -25.30 2.92 35.21
C LEU A 5 -26.42 3.66 34.45
N ALA A 6 -26.14 4.17 33.23
CA ALA A 6 -27.06 4.99 32.45
C ALA A 6 -28.43 4.33 32.26
N ILE A 7 -28.49 3.01 32.01
CA ILE A 7 -29.75 2.28 31.82
C ILE A 7 -30.63 2.35 33.07
N ALA A 8 -30.03 2.15 34.25
CA ALA A 8 -30.74 2.26 35.51
C ALA A 8 -31.13 3.73 35.82
N GLY A 9 -30.28 4.68 35.44
CA GLY A 9 -30.56 6.12 35.54
C GLY A 9 -31.79 6.52 34.72
N VAL A 10 -31.88 6.08 33.46
CA VAL A 10 -33.04 6.35 32.59
C VAL A 10 -34.32 5.79 33.21
N THR A 11 -34.31 4.54 33.66
CA THR A 11 -35.49 3.93 34.32
C THR A 11 -35.90 4.71 35.57
N ALA A 12 -34.95 5.18 36.37
CA ALA A 12 -35.24 5.98 37.56
C ALA A 12 -35.86 7.34 37.20
N VAL A 13 -35.32 8.04 36.19
CA VAL A 13 -35.86 9.32 35.69
C VAL A 13 -37.27 9.15 35.17
N LEU A 14 -37.54 8.10 34.38
CA LEU A 14 -38.90 7.85 33.86
C LEU A 14 -39.90 7.53 34.97
N ARG A 15 -39.48 6.74 35.96
CA ARG A 15 -40.32 6.44 37.12
C ARG A 15 -40.66 7.70 37.92
N ASP A 16 -39.67 8.55 38.13
CA ASP A 16 -39.83 9.80 38.87
C ASP A 16 -40.73 10.78 38.13
N LEU A 17 -40.50 10.95 36.83
CA LEU A 17 -41.34 11.74 35.93
C LEU A 17 -42.80 11.30 35.99
N LEU A 18 -43.07 9.99 35.86
CA LEU A 18 -44.43 9.44 35.96
C LEU A 18 -45.04 9.69 37.35
N ASN A 19 -44.26 9.52 38.42
CA ASN A 19 -44.75 9.72 39.78
C ASN A 19 -45.11 11.19 40.05
N GLU A 20 -44.22 12.12 39.74
CA GLU A 20 -44.46 13.55 39.91
C GLU A 20 -45.61 14.04 39.04
N GLY A 21 -45.67 13.62 37.78
CA GLY A 21 -46.74 14.02 36.88
C GLY A 21 -48.13 13.50 37.29
N LEU A 22 -48.23 12.29 37.87
CA LEU A 22 -49.50 11.79 38.41
C LEU A 22 -49.94 12.58 39.66
N ILE A 23 -48.99 12.92 40.55
CA ILE A 23 -49.27 13.76 41.73
C ILE A 23 -49.76 15.14 41.30
N ASN A 24 -49.06 15.79 40.36
CA ASN A 24 -49.39 17.13 39.88
C ASN A 24 -50.76 17.22 39.18
N ASN A 25 -51.22 16.12 38.57
CA ASN A 25 -52.54 16.03 37.94
C ASN A 25 -53.66 15.61 38.92
N ASN A 26 -53.40 15.55 40.23
CA ASN A 26 -54.35 15.18 41.28
C ASN A 26 -55.03 13.82 41.05
N VAL A 27 -54.29 12.84 40.53
CA VAL A 27 -54.82 11.50 40.27
C VAL A 27 -55.18 10.76 41.58
N ASP A 28 -54.75 11.26 42.74
CA ASP A 28 -55.12 10.75 44.08
C ASP A 28 -56.64 10.61 44.31
N GLN A 29 -57.48 11.29 43.51
CA GLN A 29 -58.94 11.16 43.57
C GLN A 29 -59.45 9.75 43.24
N ILE A 30 -58.66 8.92 42.52
CA ILE A 30 -59.01 7.52 42.23
C ILE A 30 -58.46 6.53 43.29
N GLY A 31 -57.86 7.05 44.37
CA GLY A 31 -57.28 6.25 45.46
C GLY A 31 -55.74 6.27 45.48
N GLN A 32 -55.16 5.58 46.46
CA GLN A 32 -53.70 5.48 46.60
C GLN A 32 -53.10 4.74 45.40
N PHE A 33 -52.13 5.36 44.73
CA PHE A 33 -51.41 4.73 43.63
C PHE A 33 -49.92 4.53 43.93
N THR A 34 -49.27 3.67 43.15
CA THR A 34 -47.82 3.46 43.23
C THR A 34 -47.21 3.35 41.84
N VAL A 35 -46.10 4.06 41.61
CA VAL A 35 -45.30 3.91 40.38
C VAL A 35 -44.11 2.97 40.63
N SER A 36 -44.02 1.91 39.84
CA SER A 36 -42.96 0.90 39.91
C SER A 36 -42.25 0.68 38.59
N SER A 37 -41.12 -0.03 38.63
CA SER A 37 -40.37 -0.44 37.45
C SER A 37 -39.91 -1.90 37.56
N ARG A 38 -40.83 -2.77 38.01
CA ARG A 38 -40.56 -4.19 38.26
C ARG A 38 -40.94 -5.04 37.03
N PRO A 39 -40.37 -6.25 36.90
CA PRO A 39 -40.89 -7.26 36.00
C PRO A 39 -42.40 -7.44 36.14
N VAL A 40 -43.08 -7.71 35.03
CA VAL A 40 -44.55 -7.68 34.95
C VAL A 40 -45.20 -8.83 35.72
N ASP A 41 -44.54 -9.99 35.79
CA ASP A 41 -44.93 -11.14 36.62
C ASP A 41 -44.96 -10.81 38.12
N ALA A 42 -44.00 -10.00 38.59
CA ALA A 42 -43.91 -9.55 39.98
C ALA A 42 -44.97 -8.48 40.36
N LEU A 43 -45.94 -8.19 39.48
CA LEU A 43 -47.03 -7.25 39.73
C LEU A 43 -48.35 -7.94 40.07
N GLU A 44 -48.41 -9.27 40.05
CA GLU A 44 -49.60 -10.00 40.47
C GLU A 44 -49.81 -9.84 41.99
N PRO A 45 -51.00 -9.39 42.43
CA PRO A 45 -51.31 -9.31 43.85
C PRO A 45 -51.39 -10.74 44.42
N GLU A 46 -50.74 -10.99 45.56
CA GLU A 46 -50.81 -12.29 46.23
C GLU A 46 -52.15 -12.48 46.97
N ASP A 47 -52.79 -11.38 47.38
CA ASP A 47 -54.10 -11.33 48.06
C ASP A 47 -55.00 -10.18 47.54
N ASP A 48 -56.32 -10.29 47.70
CA ASP A 48 -57.29 -9.23 47.31
C ASP A 48 -57.08 -7.90 48.06
N ALA A 49 -56.46 -7.95 49.25
CA ALA A 49 -56.10 -6.77 50.03
C ALA A 49 -54.90 -5.98 49.44
N ASP A 50 -54.17 -6.57 48.48
CA ASP A 50 -53.03 -5.97 47.79
C ASP A 50 -53.39 -5.41 46.40
N GLN A 51 -54.68 -5.38 46.05
CA GLN A 51 -55.17 -4.67 44.86
C GLN A 51 -55.02 -3.16 45.05
N ILE A 52 -53.82 -2.66 44.73
CA ILE A 52 -53.48 -1.24 44.74
C ILE A 52 -53.38 -0.75 43.30
N ASN A 53 -53.85 0.47 43.06
CA ASN A 53 -53.65 1.18 41.80
C ASN A 53 -52.14 1.31 41.50
N ARG A 54 -51.67 0.74 40.39
CA ARG A 54 -50.24 0.71 40.07
C ARG A 54 -50.01 1.06 38.61
N LEU A 55 -49.07 1.98 38.40
CA LEU A 55 -48.51 2.25 37.09
C LEU A 55 -47.09 1.71 37.05
N ASN A 56 -46.77 0.82 36.12
CA ASN A 56 -45.47 0.19 36.04
C ASN A 56 -44.80 0.47 34.70
N ILE A 57 -43.54 0.91 34.73
CA ILE A 57 -42.70 1.10 33.56
C ILE A 57 -41.53 0.11 33.58
N TYR A 58 -41.57 -0.88 32.69
CA TYR A 58 -40.60 -1.97 32.67
C TYR A 58 -39.79 -1.98 31.38
N MET A 59 -38.46 -2.03 31.49
CA MET A 59 -37.57 -2.21 30.36
C MET A 59 -37.50 -3.69 30.00
N TRP A 60 -37.91 -4.06 28.78
CA TRP A 60 -37.93 -5.46 28.34
C TRP A 60 -36.85 -5.78 27.30
N ASN A 61 -36.30 -4.78 26.60
CA ASN A 61 -35.27 -4.99 25.59
C ASN A 61 -34.33 -3.78 25.45
N ALA A 62 -33.07 -4.04 25.09
CA ALA A 62 -32.10 -3.03 24.68
C ALA A 62 -31.55 -3.42 23.31
N THR A 63 -31.69 -2.51 22.34
CA THR A 63 -31.17 -2.70 20.99
C THR A 63 -30.07 -1.69 20.69
N ARG A 64 -29.15 -2.03 19.80
CA ARG A 64 -28.11 -1.09 19.33
C ARG A 64 -28.76 0.02 18.50
N ASN A 65 -28.48 1.28 18.83
CA ASN A 65 -28.96 2.43 18.07
C ASN A 65 -28.13 2.57 16.77
N PRO A 66 -28.71 2.34 15.58
CA PRO A 66 -27.94 2.32 14.33
C PRO A 66 -27.32 3.68 13.99
N ALA A 67 -27.96 4.79 14.37
CA ALA A 67 -27.51 6.14 14.01
C ALA A 67 -26.18 6.52 14.68
N TRP A 68 -26.01 6.19 15.97
CA TRP A 68 -24.83 6.59 16.75
C TRP A 68 -23.74 5.53 16.79
N SER A 69 -24.10 4.30 16.47
CA SER A 69 -23.24 3.16 16.74
C SER A 69 -22.02 3.04 15.83
N ASN A 70 -22.00 3.76 14.71
CA ASN A 70 -20.87 3.81 13.77
C ASN A 70 -20.13 5.16 13.79
N GLU A 71 -20.50 6.08 14.69
CA GLU A 71 -19.89 7.42 14.80
C GLU A 71 -18.41 7.34 15.23
N ARG A 72 -18.07 6.34 16.04
CA ARG A 72 -16.72 6.10 16.53
C ARG A 72 -16.32 4.65 16.32
N LEU A 73 -15.12 4.44 15.77
CA LEU A 73 -14.60 3.11 15.46
C LEU A 73 -13.84 2.55 16.67
N PRO A 74 -13.80 1.21 16.84
CA PRO A 74 -12.95 0.58 17.83
C PRO A 74 -11.46 0.60 17.40
N ALA A 75 -10.92 1.78 17.09
CA ALA A 75 -9.58 1.94 16.54
C ALA A 75 -8.49 1.59 17.57
N ARG A 76 -7.47 0.86 17.11
CA ARG A 76 -6.31 0.47 17.90
C ARG A 76 -5.01 0.76 17.16
N SER A 77 -3.94 1.03 17.91
CA SER A 77 -2.59 1.17 17.39
C SER A 77 -2.01 -0.17 16.95
N ALA A 78 -0.88 -0.13 16.25
CA ALA A 78 -0.11 -1.33 15.90
C ALA A 78 0.26 -2.17 17.13
N ASP A 79 0.49 -1.53 18.28
CA ASP A 79 0.79 -2.18 19.56
C ASP A 79 -0.46 -2.67 20.32
N GLY A 80 -1.65 -2.51 19.72
CA GLY A 80 -2.93 -2.91 20.31
C GLY A 80 -3.53 -1.92 21.33
N ALA A 81 -2.91 -0.76 21.54
CA ALA A 81 -3.43 0.29 22.43
C ALA A 81 -4.64 0.99 21.81
N ARG A 82 -5.58 1.44 22.64
CA ARG A 82 -6.81 2.12 22.17
C ARG A 82 -6.49 3.53 21.63
N ILE A 83 -6.90 3.80 20.39
CA ILE A 83 -6.80 5.12 19.71
C ILE A 83 -8.15 5.83 19.63
N ASP A 84 -9.26 5.12 19.79
CA ASP A 84 -10.59 5.74 19.87
C ASP A 84 -11.53 5.02 20.84
N GLY A 85 -12.54 5.75 21.32
CA GLY A 85 -13.53 5.32 22.27
C GLY A 85 -14.92 5.13 21.66
N PRO A 86 -15.27 3.96 21.11
CA PRO A 86 -16.61 3.74 20.58
C PRO A 86 -17.68 3.85 21.67
N PHE A 87 -18.81 4.47 21.32
CA PHE A 87 -20.00 4.51 22.17
C PHE A 87 -20.74 3.18 22.11
N LEU A 88 -21.16 2.68 23.27
CA LEU A 88 -22.25 1.71 23.33
C LEU A 88 -23.56 2.51 23.25
N ALA A 89 -24.02 2.72 22.01
CA ALA A 89 -25.25 3.44 21.72
C ALA A 89 -26.45 2.48 21.74
N LEU A 90 -27.41 2.76 22.63
CA LEU A 90 -28.56 1.92 22.90
C LEU A 90 -29.88 2.68 22.68
N ASP A 91 -30.86 1.94 22.18
CA ASP A 91 -32.27 2.26 22.26
C ASP A 91 -32.90 1.28 23.25
N LEU A 92 -33.55 1.82 24.28
CA LEU A 92 -34.16 1.06 25.36
C LEU A 92 -35.67 0.96 25.12
N HIS A 93 -36.21 -0.26 25.18
CA HIS A 93 -37.63 -0.52 24.95
C HIS A 93 -38.34 -0.74 26.27
N TYR A 94 -39.36 0.08 26.52
CA TYR A 94 -40.17 0.06 27.72
C TYR A 94 -41.61 -0.35 27.41
N VAL A 95 -42.23 -1.01 28.37
CA VAL A 95 -43.68 -1.24 28.41
C VAL A 95 -44.23 -0.53 29.64
N LEU A 96 -45.23 0.31 29.41
CA LEU A 96 -46.04 0.95 30.43
C LEU A 96 -47.28 0.09 30.66
N THR A 97 -47.46 -0.45 31.85
CA THR A 97 -48.61 -1.28 32.22
C THR A 97 -49.34 -0.65 33.40
N ALA A 98 -50.67 -0.68 33.36
CA ALA A 98 -51.50 -0.16 34.45
C ALA A 98 -52.33 -1.28 35.09
N THR A 99 -52.51 -1.19 36.40
CA THR A 99 -53.35 -2.09 37.18
C THR A 99 -54.20 -1.25 38.12
N GLY A 100 -55.50 -1.52 38.20
CA GLY A 100 -56.43 -0.79 39.04
C GLY A 100 -57.18 -1.74 39.96
N ALA A 101 -57.58 -1.25 41.13
CA ALA A 101 -58.51 -1.95 42.02
C ALA A 101 -59.97 -1.81 41.55
N ASP A 102 -60.33 -0.61 41.06
CA ASP A 102 -61.65 -0.32 40.51
C ASP A 102 -61.70 -0.45 38.98
N GLU A 103 -62.92 -0.59 38.45
CA GLU A 103 -63.21 -0.88 37.03
C GLU A 103 -62.51 0.06 36.02
N LEU A 104 -62.34 1.34 36.34
CA LEU A 104 -61.75 2.35 35.43
C LEU A 104 -60.37 2.86 35.87
N SER A 105 -59.90 2.44 37.05
CA SER A 105 -58.66 2.99 37.60
C SER A 105 -57.45 2.64 36.74
N SER A 106 -57.46 1.48 36.08
CA SER A 106 -56.36 1.05 35.20
C SER A 106 -56.26 1.90 33.92
N GLU A 107 -57.40 2.21 33.30
CA GLU A 107 -57.51 3.00 32.09
C GLU A 107 -57.19 4.47 32.36
N ILE A 108 -57.64 5.00 33.51
CA ILE A 108 -57.35 6.37 33.94
C ILE A 108 -55.84 6.53 34.14
N LEU A 109 -55.19 5.62 34.88
CA LEU A 109 -53.74 5.66 35.11
C LEU A 109 -52.95 5.54 33.81
N LEU A 110 -53.37 4.63 32.92
CA LEU A 110 -52.72 4.47 31.63
C LEU A 110 -52.86 5.74 30.77
N GLY A 111 -54.05 6.34 30.74
CA GLY A 111 -54.33 7.58 30.01
C GLY A 111 -53.44 8.73 30.48
N TYR A 112 -53.36 8.98 31.78
CA TYR A 112 -52.48 10.02 32.35
C TYR A 112 -51.00 9.71 32.10
N GLY A 113 -50.57 8.46 32.27
CA GLY A 113 -49.19 8.06 31.99
C GLY A 113 -48.81 8.26 30.52
N MET A 114 -49.71 7.94 29.60
CA MET A 114 -49.50 8.15 28.17
C MET A 114 -49.47 9.63 27.80
N GLN A 115 -50.38 10.44 28.37
CA GLN A 115 -50.40 11.89 28.17
C GLN A 115 -49.09 12.52 28.63
N LEU A 116 -48.63 12.17 29.82
CA LEU A 116 -47.40 12.74 30.38
C LEU A 116 -46.19 12.42 29.50
N LEU A 117 -46.01 11.16 29.08
CA LEU A 117 -44.91 10.78 28.18
C LEU A 117 -45.02 11.44 26.80
N HIS A 118 -46.23 11.80 26.36
CA HIS A 118 -46.45 12.53 25.12
C HIS A 118 -46.10 14.03 25.24
N GLU A 119 -46.40 14.63 26.39
CA GLU A 119 -46.09 16.03 26.69
C GLU A 119 -44.61 16.24 27.04
N THR A 120 -43.91 15.21 27.52
CA THR A 120 -42.47 15.22 27.80
C THR A 120 -41.67 14.29 26.87
N PRO A 121 -41.65 14.53 25.54
CA PRO A 121 -40.98 13.64 24.58
C PRO A 121 -39.44 13.71 24.65
N VAL A 122 -38.88 14.69 25.36
CA VAL A 122 -37.45 14.89 25.53
C VAL A 122 -37.14 15.02 27.02
N LEU A 123 -36.25 14.18 27.53
CA LEU A 123 -35.74 14.33 28.90
C LEU A 123 -34.69 15.45 28.92
N THR A 124 -35.06 16.59 29.51
CA THR A 124 -34.16 17.73 29.67
C THR A 124 -33.06 17.41 30.69
N ARG A 125 -31.94 18.12 30.60
CA ARG A 125 -30.80 17.90 31.50
C ARG A 125 -31.15 18.27 32.94
N GLU A 126 -31.98 19.30 33.09
CA GLU A 126 -32.51 19.78 34.35
C GLU A 126 -33.37 18.70 35.01
N ALA A 127 -34.33 18.13 34.29
CA ALA A 127 -35.19 17.05 34.80
C ALA A 127 -34.40 15.79 35.18
N ILE A 128 -33.40 15.41 34.37
CA ILE A 128 -32.51 14.29 34.68
C ILE A 128 -31.73 14.56 35.97
N ARG A 129 -31.22 15.78 36.17
CA ARG A 129 -30.50 16.16 37.38
C ARG A 129 -31.42 16.10 38.58
N GLU A 130 -32.59 16.71 38.50
CA GLU A 130 -33.59 16.72 39.58
C GLU A 130 -33.97 15.30 40.02
N ALA A 131 -34.37 14.44 39.07
CA ALA A 131 -34.78 13.06 39.35
C ALA A 131 -33.65 12.16 39.88
N LEU A 132 -32.39 12.45 39.53
CA LEU A 132 -31.21 11.69 40.00
C LEU A 132 -30.56 12.30 41.25
N GLY A 133 -31.21 13.28 41.90
CA GLY A 133 -30.78 13.84 43.19
C GLY A 133 -29.98 15.14 43.08
N GLY A 134 -30.26 15.96 42.07
CA GLY A 134 -29.55 17.21 41.80
C GLY A 134 -29.64 18.19 42.95
N THR A 135 -28.48 18.60 43.50
CA THR A 135 -28.27 19.75 44.39
C THR A 135 -29.40 20.09 45.37
N ALA A 136 -30.11 19.10 45.91
CA ALA A 136 -31.03 19.33 47.02
C ALA A 136 -30.19 19.50 48.29
N PRO A 137 -30.57 20.39 49.23
CA PRO A 137 -29.87 20.60 50.50
C PRO A 137 -30.10 19.44 51.49
N VAL A 138 -30.27 18.23 50.98
CA VAL A 138 -30.52 17.02 51.74
C VAL A 138 -29.28 16.16 51.63
N ASP A 139 -28.63 15.93 52.77
CA ASP A 139 -27.42 15.13 52.86
C ASP A 139 -27.58 13.82 52.08
N ALA A 140 -26.65 13.56 51.16
CA ALA A 140 -26.59 12.35 50.36
C ALA A 140 -26.60 11.06 51.22
N ASP A 141 -26.31 11.20 52.52
CA ASP A 141 -26.36 10.15 53.53
C ASP A 141 -27.76 9.67 53.97
N ILE A 142 -28.84 10.29 53.47
CA ILE A 142 -30.22 9.90 53.79
C ILE A 142 -30.87 9.10 52.63
N LEU A 143 -30.32 9.19 51.41
CA LEU A 143 -30.87 8.50 50.24
C LEU A 143 -30.58 6.99 50.28
N PRO A 144 -31.50 6.12 49.80
CA PRO A 144 -31.24 4.70 49.61
C PRO A 144 -29.96 4.48 48.78
N PRO A 145 -29.13 3.46 49.10
CA PRO A 145 -27.81 3.28 48.49
C PRO A 145 -27.89 3.19 46.96
N ALA A 146 -28.92 2.55 46.40
CA ALA A 146 -29.14 2.48 44.95
C ALA A 146 -29.29 3.87 44.29
N ARG A 147 -29.98 4.83 44.92
CA ARG A 147 -30.14 6.19 44.38
C ARG A 147 -28.85 7.00 44.41
N ARG A 148 -27.97 6.78 45.40
CA ARG A 148 -26.65 7.44 45.45
C ARG A 148 -25.75 7.04 44.29
N PHE A 149 -25.79 5.76 43.89
CA PHE A 149 -25.03 5.29 42.73
C PHE A 149 -25.56 5.87 41.40
N LEU A 150 -26.86 6.18 41.33
CA LEU A 150 -27.48 6.74 40.13
C LEU A 150 -27.13 8.22 39.92
N ALA A 151 -26.85 8.99 40.98
CA ALA A 151 -26.33 10.35 40.84
C ALA A 151 -24.98 10.40 40.09
N ALA A 152 -24.19 9.31 40.14
CA ALA A 152 -22.91 9.18 39.45
C ALA A 152 -23.03 8.71 37.99
N THR A 153 -24.23 8.66 37.40
CA THR A 153 -24.44 8.22 36.01
C THR A 153 -23.95 9.22 34.97
N ASP A 154 -23.82 10.51 35.34
CA ASP A 154 -23.48 11.64 34.46
C ASP A 154 -24.31 11.67 33.16
N LEU A 155 -25.57 11.22 33.27
CA LEU A 155 -26.53 11.09 32.17
C LEU A 155 -26.91 12.46 31.58
N ALA A 156 -27.03 13.47 32.43
CA ALA A 156 -27.32 14.85 32.01
C ALA A 156 -26.18 15.48 31.18
N ASP A 157 -24.94 15.00 31.36
CA ASP A 157 -23.76 15.50 30.65
C ASP A 157 -23.47 14.70 29.37
N GLN A 158 -24.42 13.89 28.93
CA GLN A 158 -24.39 13.28 27.61
C GLN A 158 -24.57 14.35 26.53
N PHE A 159 -23.88 14.15 25.40
CA PHE A 159 -23.91 15.06 24.26
C PHE A 159 -25.33 15.20 23.68
N GLU A 160 -25.94 14.06 23.32
CA GLU A 160 -27.29 13.99 22.77
C GLU A 160 -28.34 13.87 23.88
N GLN A 161 -29.50 14.51 23.70
CA GLN A 161 -30.63 14.39 24.65
C GLN A 161 -31.39 13.08 24.43
N ILE A 162 -31.96 12.56 25.51
CA ILE A 162 -32.72 11.32 25.51
C ILE A 162 -34.15 11.62 25.08
N ARG A 163 -34.62 10.89 24.05
CA ARG A 163 -35.96 11.06 23.48
C ARG A 163 -36.85 9.88 23.81
N ILE A 164 -38.09 10.16 24.17
CA ILE A 164 -39.14 9.18 24.43
C ILE A 164 -40.10 9.23 23.24
N THR A 165 -40.32 8.08 22.60
CA THR A 165 -41.22 7.96 21.44
C THR A 165 -42.17 6.78 21.66
N PRO A 166 -43.47 6.90 21.35
CA PRO A 166 -44.37 5.75 21.31
C PRO A 166 -43.85 4.71 20.30
N ALA A 167 -43.78 3.46 20.72
CA ALA A 167 -43.30 2.36 19.89
C ALA A 167 -44.48 1.53 19.36
N SER A 168 -44.49 1.27 18.05
CA SER A 168 -45.35 0.23 17.46
C SER A 168 -44.55 -1.05 17.33
N LEU A 169 -45.06 -2.14 17.90
CA LEU A 169 -44.40 -3.46 17.87
C LEU A 169 -44.19 -3.99 16.45
N ASP A 170 -45.17 -3.78 15.58
CA ASP A 170 -45.13 -4.11 14.16
C ASP A 170 -45.94 -3.05 13.38
N PRO A 171 -45.52 -2.62 12.18
CA PRO A 171 -46.33 -1.78 11.30
C PRO A 171 -47.59 -2.48 10.77
N ASP A 172 -47.59 -3.81 10.65
CA ASP A 172 -48.75 -4.59 10.20
C ASP A 172 -49.72 -4.85 11.38
N PRO A 173 -50.99 -4.40 11.31
CA PRO A 173 -51.95 -4.56 12.40
C PRO A 173 -52.24 -6.02 12.76
N GLN A 174 -52.17 -6.96 11.81
CA GLN A 174 -52.45 -8.37 12.09
C GLN A 174 -51.31 -8.99 12.90
N ARG A 175 -50.07 -8.79 12.44
CA ARG A 175 -48.86 -9.25 13.14
C ARG A 175 -48.67 -8.59 14.48
N ARG A 176 -49.09 -7.34 14.64
CA ARG A 176 -49.01 -6.62 15.91
C ARG A 176 -49.72 -7.37 17.05
N VAL A 177 -50.86 -8.00 16.78
CA VAL A 177 -51.58 -8.81 17.79
C VAL A 177 -50.81 -10.08 18.14
N GLU A 178 -50.22 -10.75 17.15
CA GLU A 178 -49.38 -11.94 17.36
C GLU A 178 -48.13 -11.60 18.18
N VAL A 179 -47.42 -10.52 17.83
CA VAL A 179 -46.24 -10.04 18.57
C VAL A 179 -46.62 -9.64 20.00
N LEU A 180 -47.76 -8.96 20.19
CA LEU A 180 -48.27 -8.65 21.52
C LEU A 180 -48.51 -9.92 22.33
N SER A 181 -49.21 -10.91 21.76
CA SER A 181 -49.46 -12.20 22.42
C SER A 181 -48.16 -12.91 22.81
N ASN A 182 -47.16 -12.89 21.93
CA ASN A 182 -45.85 -13.50 22.15
C ASN A 182 -45.07 -12.81 23.28
N ILE A 183 -45.09 -11.46 23.33
CA ILE A 183 -44.45 -10.69 24.39
C ILE A 183 -45.11 -10.96 25.74
N TRP A 184 -46.44 -10.94 25.80
CA TRP A 184 -47.15 -11.20 27.07
C TRP A 184 -47.00 -12.65 27.55
N SER A 185 -46.94 -13.61 26.61
CA SER A 185 -46.63 -15.00 26.94
C SER A 185 -45.21 -15.16 27.49
N SER A 186 -44.23 -14.39 27.01
CA SER A 186 -42.86 -14.45 27.55
C SER A 186 -42.73 -13.83 28.95
N PHE A 187 -43.60 -12.88 29.30
CA PHE A 187 -43.69 -12.35 30.66
C PHE A 187 -44.39 -13.28 31.65
N SER A 188 -44.99 -14.40 31.19
CA SER A 188 -45.76 -15.32 32.04
C SER A 188 -46.88 -14.65 32.85
N SER A 189 -47.45 -13.53 32.35
CA SER A 189 -48.54 -12.81 33.03
C SER A 189 -49.71 -12.56 32.07
N ALA A 190 -50.90 -12.42 32.63
CA ALA A 190 -52.11 -12.09 31.86
C ALA A 190 -51.95 -10.75 31.13
N LEU A 191 -52.51 -10.65 29.91
CA LEU A 191 -52.51 -9.42 29.13
C LEU A 191 -53.23 -8.29 29.88
N ARG A 192 -52.55 -7.15 30.05
CA ARG A 192 -53.09 -5.94 30.69
C ARG A 192 -53.07 -4.74 29.76
N ALA A 193 -53.85 -3.72 30.12
CA ALA A 193 -53.82 -2.42 29.46
C ALA A 193 -52.37 -1.88 29.47
N SER A 194 -51.82 -1.68 28.26
CA SER A 194 -50.40 -1.36 28.11
C SER A 194 -50.10 -0.50 26.88
N ALA A 195 -49.02 0.27 26.99
CA ALA A 195 -48.46 1.07 25.92
C ALA A 195 -46.95 0.83 25.81
N PHE A 196 -46.42 0.83 24.59
CA PHE A 196 -45.00 0.60 24.33
C PHE A 196 -44.29 1.90 24.02
N TYR A 197 -43.09 2.07 24.56
CA TYR A 197 -42.25 3.24 24.36
C TYR A 197 -40.83 2.84 24.03
N GLN A 198 -40.20 3.60 23.15
CA GLN A 198 -38.79 3.52 22.86
C GLN A 198 -38.10 4.77 23.39
N VAL A 199 -37.01 4.55 24.12
CA VAL A 199 -36.17 5.60 24.67
C VAL A 199 -34.84 5.57 23.94
N ASN A 200 -34.58 6.59 23.14
CA ASN A 200 -33.50 6.59 22.16
C ASN A 200 -32.27 7.36 22.66
N CYS A 201 -31.13 7.03 22.07
CA CYS A 201 -29.85 7.74 22.25
C CYS A 201 -29.28 7.63 23.67
N VAL A 202 -29.26 6.43 24.26
CA VAL A 202 -28.49 6.19 25.50
C VAL A 202 -27.06 5.83 25.11
N LEU A 203 -26.10 6.72 25.40
CA LEU A 203 -24.70 6.59 24.97
C LEU A 203 -23.81 6.29 26.17
N ILE A 204 -23.36 5.04 26.26
CA ILE A 204 -22.44 4.59 27.30
C ILE A 204 -21.01 4.63 26.77
N GLU A 205 -20.12 5.29 27.48
CA GLU A 205 -18.70 5.38 27.13
C GLU A 205 -17.81 4.96 28.31
N ASN A 206 -16.68 4.31 27.98
CA ASN A 206 -15.62 4.05 28.95
C ASN A 206 -14.64 5.23 28.99
N ARG A 207 -14.44 5.83 30.18
CA ARG A 207 -13.59 7.02 30.42
C ARG A 207 -12.08 6.76 30.41
N THR A 208 -11.62 5.57 30.03
CA THR A 208 -10.18 5.31 29.87
C THR A 208 -9.58 6.26 28.84
N PRO A 209 -8.49 6.98 29.17
CA PRO A 209 -7.86 7.91 28.25
C PRO A 209 -7.35 7.19 27.02
N VAL A 210 -7.47 7.86 25.89
CA VAL A 210 -7.12 7.34 24.58
C VAL A 210 -5.83 8.01 24.12
N ARG A 211 -4.93 7.25 23.48
CA ARG A 211 -3.69 7.82 22.94
C ARG A 211 -3.97 8.52 21.61
N SER A 212 -3.67 9.81 21.53
CA SER A 212 -3.67 10.55 20.27
C SER A 212 -2.40 10.21 19.48
N SER A 213 -2.56 9.84 18.21
CA SER A 213 -1.43 9.64 17.30
C SER A 213 -0.79 10.98 16.94
N LEU A 214 0.53 10.97 16.72
CA LEU A 214 1.24 12.15 16.21
C LEU A 214 0.72 12.54 14.81
N PRO A 215 0.67 13.85 14.49
CA PRO A 215 0.32 14.28 13.15
C PRO A 215 1.36 13.79 12.14
N VAL A 216 0.91 13.49 10.93
CA VAL A 216 1.80 13.09 9.82
C VAL A 216 2.67 14.28 9.44
N LEU A 217 3.99 14.15 9.59
CA LEU A 217 4.95 15.24 9.32
C LEU A 217 5.15 15.50 7.82
N SER A 218 5.17 14.44 7.00
CA SER A 218 5.38 14.53 5.56
C SER A 218 4.71 13.36 4.87
N ILE A 219 4.01 13.63 3.77
CA ILE A 219 3.50 12.61 2.87
C ILE A 219 4.59 12.41 1.81
N GLY A 220 5.33 11.31 1.90
CA GLY A 220 6.36 10.97 0.92
C GLY A 220 5.76 10.37 -0.35
N GLY A 221 6.40 10.62 -1.49
CA GLY A 221 6.06 10.00 -2.78
C GLY A 221 6.28 10.97 -3.93
N ARG A 222 7.34 10.75 -4.71
CA ARG A 222 7.48 11.34 -6.06
C ARG A 222 6.95 10.37 -7.09
N VAL A 223 6.27 10.89 -8.11
CA VAL A 223 5.83 10.13 -9.27
C VAL A 223 6.55 10.65 -10.51
N ALA A 224 7.02 9.75 -11.36
CA ALA A 224 7.60 10.08 -12.65
C ALA A 224 6.96 9.21 -13.74
N PRO A 225 6.73 9.74 -14.96
CA PRO A 225 6.21 8.95 -16.06
C PRO A 225 7.24 7.90 -16.49
N LEU A 226 6.78 6.69 -16.77
CA LEU A 226 7.63 5.61 -17.27
C LEU A 226 8.14 5.98 -18.68
N ARG A 227 9.47 5.96 -18.92
CA ARG A 227 10.09 6.38 -20.18
C ARG A 227 11.16 5.39 -20.63
N ALA A 228 10.75 4.14 -20.87
CA ALA A 228 11.67 3.04 -21.12
C ALA A 228 12.69 3.36 -22.24
N PRO A 229 13.98 3.54 -21.91
CA PRO A 229 15.00 3.83 -22.91
C PRO A 229 15.18 2.61 -23.82
N ARG A 230 15.43 2.84 -25.11
CA ARG A 230 15.69 1.75 -26.06
C ARG A 230 16.83 2.13 -27.00
N VAL A 231 17.86 1.28 -27.02
CA VAL A 231 19.00 1.41 -27.93
C VAL A 231 18.71 0.64 -29.21
N THR A 232 18.71 1.32 -30.34
CA THR A 232 18.41 0.73 -31.65
C THR A 232 19.67 0.46 -32.46
N ARG A 233 20.72 1.27 -32.31
CA ARG A 233 21.96 1.11 -33.07
C ARG A 233 23.16 1.70 -32.35
N ILE A 234 24.33 1.12 -32.61
CA ILE A 234 25.64 1.67 -32.22
C ILE A 234 26.48 1.81 -33.49
N ARG A 235 27.10 2.97 -33.70
CA ARG A 235 27.94 3.28 -34.88
C ARG A 235 29.22 3.97 -34.48
N ALA A 236 30.28 3.80 -35.26
CA ALA A 236 31.53 4.52 -35.02
C ALA A 236 31.41 6.01 -35.39
N LEU A 237 32.11 6.84 -34.63
CA LEU A 237 32.30 8.27 -34.88
C LEU A 237 33.79 8.57 -35.10
N PRO A 238 34.32 8.31 -36.31
CA PRO A 238 35.73 8.54 -36.60
C PRO A 238 36.14 10.01 -36.47
N GLY A 239 35.19 10.94 -36.66
CA GLY A 239 35.40 12.38 -36.46
C GLY A 239 35.24 12.87 -35.02
N GLY A 240 35.02 11.96 -34.06
CA GLY A 240 34.79 12.28 -32.65
C GLY A 240 33.33 12.63 -32.31
N ALA A 241 33.11 13.04 -31.06
CA ALA A 241 31.79 13.40 -30.57
C ALA A 241 31.18 14.55 -31.42
N GLY A 242 29.89 14.43 -31.73
CA GLY A 242 29.17 15.37 -32.59
C GLY A 242 29.37 15.17 -34.10
N SER A 243 30.30 14.31 -34.56
CA SER A 243 30.45 14.02 -35.98
C SER A 243 29.27 13.21 -36.54
N LEU A 244 29.19 13.09 -37.88
CA LEU A 244 28.27 12.16 -38.51
C LEU A 244 28.74 10.71 -38.28
N PRO A 245 27.84 9.76 -37.94
CA PRO A 245 28.20 8.36 -37.79
C PRO A 245 28.51 7.73 -39.15
N ASP A 246 29.61 7.00 -39.23
CA ASP A 246 29.97 6.24 -40.41
C ASP A 246 29.48 4.79 -40.24
N PRO A 247 28.59 4.29 -41.14
CA PRO A 247 28.08 2.92 -41.04
C PRO A 247 29.10 1.84 -41.45
N VAL A 248 30.19 2.20 -42.12
CA VAL A 248 31.21 1.26 -42.61
C VAL A 248 32.47 1.26 -41.74
N ALA A 249 32.71 2.35 -41.02
CA ALA A 249 33.86 2.45 -40.13
C ALA A 249 33.81 1.41 -38.99
N PRO A 250 34.94 0.77 -38.66
CA PRO A 250 35.03 -0.16 -37.54
C PRO A 250 34.91 0.60 -36.22
N ILE A 251 34.31 -0.04 -35.21
CA ILE A 251 34.35 0.45 -33.84
C ILE A 251 35.65 -0.01 -33.21
N LEU A 252 36.48 0.93 -32.77
CA LEU A 252 37.77 0.68 -32.14
C LEU A 252 37.68 1.00 -30.64
N ALA A 253 38.42 0.27 -29.82
CA ALA A 253 38.62 0.66 -28.42
C ALA A 253 39.39 1.99 -28.35
N GLY A 254 39.07 2.82 -27.35
CA GLY A 254 39.52 4.22 -27.29
C GLY A 254 38.76 5.18 -28.22
N GLY A 255 37.95 4.68 -29.15
CA GLY A 255 37.18 5.49 -30.10
C GLY A 255 35.86 6.01 -29.51
N VAL A 256 35.17 6.87 -30.27
CA VAL A 256 33.83 7.37 -29.90
C VAL A 256 32.78 6.63 -30.72
N VAL A 257 31.67 6.27 -30.08
CA VAL A 257 30.51 5.63 -30.72
C VAL A 257 29.24 6.44 -30.52
N ALA A 258 28.42 6.52 -31.57
CA ALA A 258 27.06 7.05 -31.49
C ALA A 258 26.11 5.92 -31.08
N MET A 259 25.57 6.01 -29.88
CA MET A 259 24.45 5.20 -29.42
C MET A 259 23.14 5.87 -29.83
N GLU A 260 22.45 5.29 -30.81
CA GLU A 260 21.16 5.79 -31.33
C GLU A 260 20.00 5.01 -30.70
N GLY A 261 18.89 5.71 -30.46
CA GLY A 261 17.76 5.13 -29.75
C GLY A 261 16.60 6.08 -29.53
N THR A 262 15.77 5.74 -28.55
CA THR A 262 14.64 6.55 -28.10
C THR A 262 14.64 6.65 -26.58
N ALA A 263 14.21 7.81 -26.06
CA ALA A 263 14.11 8.06 -24.63
C ALA A 263 15.45 7.85 -23.88
N LEU A 264 16.59 8.10 -24.53
CA LEU A 264 17.89 7.77 -23.95
C LEU A 264 18.28 8.67 -22.77
N VAL A 265 17.72 9.88 -22.68
CA VAL A 265 18.11 10.88 -21.67
C VAL A 265 17.04 11.02 -20.59
N SER A 266 17.46 10.98 -19.34
CA SER A 266 16.67 11.32 -18.15
C SER A 266 17.44 12.30 -17.26
N GLU A 267 16.78 12.83 -16.21
CA GLU A 267 17.40 13.75 -15.25
C GLU A 267 18.61 13.11 -14.54
N ASN A 268 18.46 11.86 -14.10
CA ASN A 268 19.55 11.04 -13.57
C ASN A 268 19.66 9.77 -14.43
N MET A 269 20.81 9.58 -15.09
CA MET A 269 21.09 8.41 -15.91
C MET A 269 22.55 7.97 -15.79
N ARG A 270 22.80 6.71 -16.16
CA ARG A 270 24.14 6.15 -16.33
C ARG A 270 24.21 5.34 -17.61
N VAL A 271 25.35 5.41 -18.29
CA VAL A 271 25.63 4.60 -19.48
C VAL A 271 26.56 3.47 -19.05
N MET A 272 26.18 2.23 -19.35
CA MET A 272 26.88 1.03 -18.92
C MET A 272 27.49 0.33 -20.12
N LEU A 273 28.77 0.00 -20.05
CA LEU A 273 29.48 -0.93 -20.93
C LEU A 273 29.65 -2.26 -20.20
N GLY A 274 28.74 -3.20 -20.46
CA GLY A 274 28.59 -4.39 -19.61
C GLY A 274 28.27 -3.99 -18.17
N LEU A 275 29.25 -4.16 -17.26
CA LEU A 275 29.11 -3.79 -15.84
C LEU A 275 29.86 -2.49 -15.47
N ARG A 276 30.51 -1.84 -16.44
CA ARG A 276 31.32 -0.65 -16.21
C ARG A 276 30.54 0.60 -16.55
N GLU A 277 30.44 1.52 -15.61
CA GLU A 277 29.87 2.86 -15.86
C GLU A 277 30.83 3.70 -16.72
N LEU A 278 30.28 4.35 -17.74
CA LEU A 278 30.99 5.28 -18.61
C LEU A 278 30.57 6.71 -18.32
N ALA A 279 31.55 7.61 -18.22
CA ALA A 279 31.30 9.03 -18.13
C ALA A 279 30.95 9.60 -19.50
N VAL A 280 29.85 10.35 -19.59
CA VAL A 280 29.41 11.03 -20.81
C VAL A 280 29.19 12.51 -20.50
N ALA A 281 29.72 13.39 -21.35
CA ALA A 281 29.56 14.83 -21.17
C ALA A 281 28.12 15.27 -21.50
N ALA A 282 27.61 16.27 -20.78
CA ALA A 282 26.25 16.77 -21.00
C ALA A 282 26.00 17.30 -22.43
N ALA A 283 27.05 17.76 -23.12
CA ALA A 283 26.97 18.22 -24.51
C ALA A 283 26.69 17.08 -25.52
N ASP A 284 27.00 15.84 -25.14
CA ASP A 284 26.90 14.65 -25.98
C ASP A 284 25.60 13.86 -25.74
N LEU A 285 24.76 14.35 -24.83
CA LEU A 285 23.47 13.76 -24.47
C LEU A 285 22.34 14.35 -25.32
N ARG A 286 21.71 13.52 -26.16
CA ARG A 286 20.46 13.84 -26.85
C ARG A 286 19.48 12.70 -26.66
N ASN A 287 18.19 13.00 -26.61
CA ASN A 287 17.17 12.00 -26.32
C ASN A 287 17.11 10.85 -27.35
N THR A 288 17.63 11.08 -28.56
CA THR A 288 17.70 10.08 -29.65
C THR A 288 19.11 9.57 -29.93
N ARG A 289 20.14 10.20 -29.34
CA ARG A 289 21.54 9.88 -29.61
C ARG A 289 22.43 10.29 -28.43
N ILE A 290 23.28 9.37 -27.97
CA ILE A 290 24.32 9.61 -26.99
C ILE A 290 25.67 9.30 -27.65
N ASP A 291 26.61 10.24 -27.61
CA ASP A 291 27.98 9.98 -28.06
C ASP A 291 28.82 9.51 -26.87
N VAL A 292 29.36 8.30 -26.97
CA VAL A 292 30.05 7.62 -25.86
C VAL A 292 31.50 7.38 -26.25
N ALA A 293 32.43 7.86 -25.44
CA ALA A 293 33.84 7.53 -25.59
C ALA A 293 34.11 6.15 -24.96
N LEU A 294 34.58 5.20 -25.76
CA LEU A 294 34.99 3.89 -25.29
C LEU A 294 36.37 4.00 -24.64
N PRO A 295 36.59 3.41 -23.46
CA PRO A 295 37.93 3.33 -22.88
C PRO A 295 38.91 2.58 -23.78
N ALA A 296 40.20 2.92 -23.71
CA ALA A 296 41.25 2.24 -24.48
C ALA A 296 41.57 0.83 -23.97
N ASP A 297 41.17 0.49 -22.75
CA ASP A 297 41.38 -0.82 -22.13
C ASP A 297 40.23 -1.82 -22.39
N VAL A 298 39.25 -1.45 -23.21
CA VAL A 298 38.13 -2.35 -23.53
C VAL A 298 38.63 -3.53 -24.36
N PRO A 299 38.29 -4.77 -23.99
CA PRO A 299 38.66 -5.94 -24.77
C PRO A 299 38.11 -5.91 -26.19
N ALA A 300 38.89 -6.43 -27.14
CA ALA A 300 38.42 -6.64 -28.50
C ALA A 300 37.40 -7.80 -28.54
N GLY A 301 36.51 -7.82 -29.53
CA GLY A 301 35.40 -8.79 -29.62
C GLY A 301 34.04 -8.13 -29.46
N PHE A 302 33.09 -8.77 -28.78
CA PHE A 302 31.76 -8.19 -28.57
C PHE A 302 31.64 -7.50 -27.21
N ALA A 303 31.12 -6.28 -27.21
CA ALA A 303 30.71 -5.57 -26.00
C ALA A 303 29.24 -5.17 -26.11
N ALA A 304 28.62 -4.84 -24.99
CA ALA A 304 27.23 -4.37 -24.95
C ALA A 304 27.12 -3.04 -24.23
N LEU A 305 26.35 -2.11 -24.80
CA LEU A 305 26.01 -0.85 -24.17
C LEU A 305 24.54 -0.83 -23.75
N SER A 306 24.26 -0.28 -22.58
CA SER A 306 22.92 0.01 -22.08
C SER A 306 22.87 1.36 -21.36
N VAL A 307 21.66 1.85 -21.16
CA VAL A 307 21.37 3.05 -20.39
C VAL A 307 20.46 2.69 -19.23
N GLU A 308 20.84 3.14 -18.03
CA GLU A 308 20.03 3.04 -16.82
C GLU A 308 19.49 4.42 -16.47
N HIS A 309 18.19 4.53 -16.27
CA HIS A 309 17.56 5.72 -15.68
C HIS A 309 17.40 5.50 -14.18
N LEU A 310 17.79 6.52 -13.43
CA LEU A 310 17.81 6.51 -11.98
C LEU A 310 16.70 7.41 -11.43
N PHE A 311 16.10 6.98 -10.33
CA PHE A 311 15.03 7.73 -9.67
C PHE A 311 15.26 7.80 -8.16
N ASP A 312 15.07 9.00 -7.60
CA ASP A 312 15.01 9.24 -6.16
C ASP A 312 13.54 9.40 -5.73
N PRO A 313 12.97 8.44 -4.98
CA PRO A 313 11.59 8.52 -4.50
C PRO A 313 11.37 9.59 -3.42
N GLY A 314 12.42 10.34 -3.04
CA GLY A 314 12.38 11.42 -2.05
C GLY A 314 12.99 11.05 -0.70
N ASN A 315 13.71 9.93 -0.62
CA ASN A 315 14.42 9.47 0.58
C ASN A 315 15.95 9.60 0.43
N GLY A 316 16.44 10.12 -0.70
CA GLY A 316 17.87 10.24 -0.99
C GLY A 316 18.52 8.94 -1.46
N ASP A 317 17.76 7.85 -1.59
CA ASP A 317 18.23 6.56 -2.07
C ASP A 317 17.93 6.43 -3.56
N ILE A 318 18.92 6.78 -4.38
CA ILE A 318 18.82 6.73 -5.84
C ILE A 318 18.86 5.26 -6.29
N ARG A 319 17.80 4.83 -6.99
CA ARG A 319 17.66 3.45 -7.48
C ARG A 319 17.51 3.41 -8.98
N VAL A 320 17.93 2.30 -9.59
CA VAL A 320 17.61 2.00 -10.99
C VAL A 320 16.09 1.87 -11.12
N TRP A 321 15.53 2.71 -11.96
CA TRP A 321 14.09 2.76 -12.22
C TRP A 321 13.78 2.02 -13.51
N GLU A 322 14.53 2.31 -14.56
CA GLU A 322 14.37 1.72 -15.89
C GLU A 322 15.75 1.44 -16.51
N MET A 323 15.82 0.42 -17.35
CA MET A 323 17.03 0.08 -18.08
C MET A 323 16.68 -0.22 -19.54
N SER A 324 17.56 0.18 -20.45
CA SER A 324 17.42 -0.14 -21.86
C SER A 324 17.77 -1.59 -22.14
N ASN A 325 17.46 -2.05 -23.35
CA ASN A 325 18.13 -3.25 -23.86
C ASN A 325 19.65 -3.03 -23.89
N ALA A 326 20.42 -4.08 -23.57
CA ALA A 326 21.85 -4.11 -23.78
C ALA A 326 22.13 -4.48 -25.25
N LEU A 327 22.54 -3.50 -26.06
CA LEU A 327 22.80 -3.72 -27.47
C LEU A 327 24.26 -4.15 -27.67
N ALA A 328 24.45 -5.36 -28.20
CA ALA A 328 25.77 -5.89 -28.53
C ALA A 328 26.32 -5.27 -29.83
N PHE A 329 27.62 -4.99 -29.84
CA PHE A 329 28.35 -4.47 -31.00
C PHE A 329 29.78 -5.02 -31.02
N PRO A 330 30.37 -5.22 -32.22
CA PRO A 330 31.73 -5.69 -32.35
C PRO A 330 32.72 -4.53 -32.20
N ILE A 331 33.72 -4.71 -31.35
CA ILE A 331 34.93 -3.89 -31.24
C ILE A 331 36.02 -4.60 -32.01
N ALA A 332 36.45 -3.98 -33.12
CA ALA A 332 37.44 -4.55 -34.00
C ALA A 332 38.83 -4.58 -33.33
N PRO A 333 39.55 -5.71 -33.35
CA PRO A 333 40.91 -5.77 -32.85
C PRO A 333 41.86 -4.94 -33.70
N VAL A 334 42.84 -4.32 -33.05
CA VAL A 334 43.93 -3.58 -33.70
C VAL A 334 45.22 -4.33 -33.40
N MET A 335 45.91 -4.73 -34.47
CA MET A 335 47.20 -5.42 -34.39
C MET A 335 48.34 -4.40 -34.40
N THR A 336 49.31 -4.60 -33.54
CA THR A 336 50.50 -3.75 -33.42
C THR A 336 51.67 -4.39 -34.17
N THR A 337 51.91 -5.68 -33.93
CA THR A 337 53.02 -6.45 -34.49
C THR A 337 52.61 -7.89 -34.73
N ALA A 338 53.13 -8.51 -35.79
CA ALA A 338 52.98 -9.92 -36.09
C ALA A 338 54.37 -10.50 -36.39
N THR A 339 54.81 -11.45 -35.56
CA THR A 339 56.15 -12.05 -35.65
C THR A 339 56.03 -13.55 -35.92
N PRO A 340 56.42 -14.02 -37.12
CA PRO A 340 56.55 -15.44 -37.39
C PRO A 340 57.85 -16.00 -36.78
N SER A 341 57.77 -17.18 -36.18
CA SER A 341 58.90 -17.92 -35.61
C SER A 341 58.79 -19.38 -36.04
N GLY A 342 59.59 -19.80 -37.01
CA GLY A 342 59.50 -21.14 -37.57
C GLY A 342 60.64 -21.44 -38.54
N SER A 343 60.51 -22.57 -39.22
CA SER A 343 61.42 -22.96 -40.29
C SER A 343 60.65 -23.26 -41.58
N VAL A 344 61.29 -22.97 -42.70
CA VAL A 344 60.78 -23.31 -44.04
C VAL A 344 61.52 -24.56 -44.52
N THR A 345 60.78 -25.63 -44.79
CA THR A 345 61.31 -26.86 -45.39
C THR A 345 60.48 -27.21 -46.64
N ASN A 346 61.15 -27.47 -47.77
CA ASN A 346 60.49 -27.79 -49.04
C ASN A 346 59.38 -26.79 -49.46
N GLY A 347 59.58 -25.49 -49.24
CA GLY A 347 58.60 -24.45 -49.61
C GLY A 347 57.37 -24.36 -48.69
N THR A 348 57.37 -25.09 -47.56
CA THR A 348 56.32 -25.00 -46.54
C THR A 348 56.86 -24.48 -45.21
N PHE A 349 56.17 -23.51 -44.61
CA PHE A 349 56.42 -22.97 -43.29
C PHE A 349 55.77 -23.85 -42.21
N THR A 350 56.54 -24.17 -41.18
CA THR A 350 56.05 -24.79 -39.94
C THR A 350 56.64 -24.03 -38.75
N GLY A 351 55.78 -23.56 -37.85
CA GLY A 351 56.19 -22.69 -36.75
C GLY A 351 55.02 -22.03 -36.07
N THR A 352 55.30 -20.99 -35.29
CA THR A 352 54.29 -20.19 -34.60
C THR A 352 54.25 -18.77 -35.16
N VAL A 353 53.06 -18.19 -35.21
CA VAL A 353 52.88 -16.75 -35.46
C VAL A 353 52.31 -16.14 -34.19
N THR A 354 53.07 -15.23 -33.60
CA THR A 354 52.64 -14.44 -32.44
C THR A 354 52.19 -13.06 -32.92
N VAL A 355 50.98 -12.66 -32.54
CA VAL A 355 50.43 -11.34 -32.84
C VAL A 355 50.20 -10.57 -31.55
N ASP A 356 50.74 -9.36 -31.48
CA ASP A 356 50.48 -8.41 -30.41
C ASP A 356 49.32 -7.50 -30.79
N LEU A 357 48.34 -7.40 -29.89
CA LEU A 357 47.17 -6.54 -30.03
C LEU A 357 47.34 -5.29 -29.17
N ALA A 358 46.74 -4.19 -29.62
CA ALA A 358 46.68 -2.95 -28.84
C ALA A 358 45.74 -3.06 -27.63
N HIS A 359 44.86 -4.07 -27.60
CA HIS A 359 43.80 -4.23 -26.61
C HIS A 359 43.86 -5.61 -25.96
N PRO A 360 43.42 -5.75 -24.70
CA PRO A 360 43.41 -7.04 -24.02
C PRO A 360 42.39 -7.99 -24.66
N VAL A 361 42.67 -9.29 -24.55
CA VAL A 361 41.78 -10.39 -24.90
C VAL A 361 41.47 -11.14 -23.60
N LEU A 362 40.19 -11.29 -23.26
CA LEU A 362 39.73 -12.00 -22.04
C LEU A 362 40.01 -13.49 -22.16
N THR A 363 39.84 -14.31 -21.11
CA THR A 363 40.20 -15.74 -21.11
C THR A 363 39.28 -16.69 -21.89
N ASP A 364 38.06 -16.26 -22.18
CA ASP A 364 36.93 -17.05 -22.70
C ASP A 364 36.66 -16.84 -24.21
N GLN A 365 37.17 -15.76 -24.79
CA GLN A 365 36.99 -15.41 -26.20
C GLN A 365 37.63 -16.43 -27.17
N VAL A 366 37.15 -16.52 -28.40
CA VAL A 366 37.76 -17.36 -29.43
C VAL A 366 38.54 -16.46 -30.40
N ALA A 367 39.85 -16.67 -30.50
CA ALA A 367 40.71 -15.94 -31.42
C ALA A 367 41.12 -16.82 -32.61
N ALA A 368 41.12 -16.26 -33.81
CA ALA A 368 41.60 -16.87 -35.04
C ALA A 368 42.47 -15.88 -35.82
N LEU A 369 43.54 -16.38 -36.45
CA LEU A 369 44.29 -15.64 -37.45
C LEU A 369 43.75 -16.01 -38.83
N LEU A 370 43.43 -15.00 -39.63
CA LEU A 370 43.04 -15.13 -41.02
C LEU A 370 44.22 -14.69 -41.88
N PHE A 371 44.61 -15.55 -42.82
CA PHE A 371 45.68 -15.30 -43.76
C PHE A 371 45.08 -15.21 -45.16
N ASN A 372 45.18 -14.05 -45.77
CA ASN A 372 44.72 -13.76 -47.12
C ASN A 372 45.93 -13.58 -48.03
N PRO A 373 45.93 -14.13 -49.25
CA PRO A 373 46.99 -13.88 -50.22
C PRO A 373 47.00 -12.40 -50.61
N VAL A 374 48.18 -11.85 -50.87
CA VAL A 374 48.33 -10.52 -51.47
C VAL A 374 47.68 -10.53 -52.87
N PRO A 375 47.06 -9.43 -53.33
CA PRO A 375 46.41 -9.41 -54.65
C PRO A 375 47.34 -9.90 -55.78
N GLY A 376 46.92 -10.96 -56.48
CA GLY A 376 47.67 -11.56 -57.59
C GLY A 376 48.55 -12.76 -57.23
N ALA A 377 48.64 -13.13 -55.95
CA ALA A 377 49.39 -14.30 -55.49
C ALA A 377 48.58 -15.61 -55.68
N PRO A 378 49.20 -16.74 -56.08
CA PRO A 378 48.51 -18.00 -56.38
C PRO A 378 48.07 -18.81 -55.16
N GLU A 379 48.48 -18.42 -53.95
CA GLU A 379 48.26 -19.18 -52.71
C GLU A 379 46.81 -19.06 -52.20
N PRO A 380 46.25 -20.12 -51.58
CA PRO A 380 44.91 -20.08 -51.00
C PRO A 380 44.88 -19.28 -49.68
N ALA A 381 43.74 -18.62 -49.42
CA ALA A 381 43.45 -18.06 -48.10
C ALA A 381 43.12 -19.18 -47.10
N PHE A 382 43.53 -19.01 -45.84
CA PHE A 382 43.25 -19.97 -44.78
C PHE A 382 43.09 -19.29 -43.42
N SER A 383 42.52 -20.00 -42.46
CA SER A 383 42.30 -19.53 -41.09
C SER A 383 42.81 -20.54 -40.08
N VAL A 384 43.49 -20.07 -39.04
CA VAL A 384 44.01 -20.92 -37.96
C VAL A 384 43.47 -20.43 -36.62
N ARG A 385 42.95 -21.35 -35.82
CA ARG A 385 42.55 -21.04 -34.44
C ARG A 385 43.80 -20.83 -33.59
N CYS A 386 43.77 -19.79 -32.78
CA CYS A 386 44.91 -19.45 -31.95
C CYS A 386 44.90 -20.27 -30.66
N ARG A 387 46.08 -20.67 -30.19
CA ARG A 387 46.29 -21.14 -28.83
C ARG A 387 46.37 -19.93 -27.91
N ARG A 388 45.54 -19.92 -26.87
CA ARG A 388 45.59 -18.88 -25.83
C ARG A 388 46.83 -19.08 -24.97
N VAL A 389 47.62 -18.03 -24.80
CA VAL A 389 48.72 -17.97 -23.83
C VAL A 389 48.30 -17.05 -22.68
N ALA A 390 48.14 -17.65 -21.48
CA ALA A 390 47.91 -17.04 -20.15
C ALA A 390 46.70 -16.11 -19.94
N ALA A 391 46.36 -15.91 -18.66
CA ALA A 391 45.21 -15.14 -18.16
C ALA A 391 45.27 -13.67 -18.64
N THR A 392 44.20 -13.20 -19.31
CA THR A 392 44.01 -11.86 -19.88
C THR A 392 45.29 -11.20 -20.39
N GLY A 393 45.58 -11.38 -21.68
CA GLY A 393 46.79 -10.86 -22.33
C GLY A 393 46.49 -10.06 -23.60
N THR A 394 47.52 -9.43 -24.15
CA THR A 394 47.48 -8.74 -25.45
C THR A 394 48.05 -9.58 -26.59
N GLN A 395 48.51 -10.79 -26.31
CA GLN A 395 49.17 -11.66 -27.29
C GLN A 395 48.30 -12.85 -27.68
N VAL A 396 48.31 -13.14 -28.98
CA VAL A 396 47.61 -14.28 -29.55
C VAL A 396 48.61 -15.09 -30.38
N VAL A 397 48.69 -16.40 -30.15
CA VAL A 397 49.66 -17.28 -30.83
C VAL A 397 48.92 -18.33 -31.65
N ALA A 398 49.29 -18.52 -32.91
CA ALA A 398 48.78 -19.59 -33.76
C ALA A 398 49.89 -20.56 -34.16
N ASP A 399 49.61 -21.85 -34.07
CA ASP A 399 50.50 -22.92 -34.51
C ASP A 399 50.20 -23.26 -35.97
N LEU A 400 51.20 -23.12 -36.85
CA LEU A 400 51.11 -23.36 -38.29
C LEU A 400 51.91 -24.60 -38.66
N ALA A 401 51.32 -25.49 -39.47
CA ALA A 401 51.97 -26.69 -39.96
C ALA A 401 51.64 -26.90 -41.44
N GLY A 402 52.67 -27.01 -42.29
CA GLY A 402 52.53 -27.32 -43.71
C GLY A 402 51.90 -26.22 -44.56
N VAL A 403 52.07 -24.95 -44.20
CA VAL A 403 51.53 -23.79 -44.94
C VAL A 403 52.52 -23.36 -46.03
N PRO A 404 52.10 -22.98 -47.25
CA PRO A 404 53.02 -22.44 -48.25
C PRO A 404 53.80 -21.23 -47.72
N ALA A 405 55.11 -21.20 -47.94
CA ALA A 405 55.96 -20.07 -47.54
C ALA A 405 55.78 -18.91 -48.52
N ALA A 406 54.97 -17.93 -48.13
CA ALA A 406 54.65 -16.75 -48.92
C ALA A 406 54.33 -15.56 -48.01
N VAL A 407 54.13 -14.40 -48.65
CA VAL A 407 53.71 -13.17 -48.00
C VAL A 407 52.19 -13.14 -47.93
N TYR A 408 51.62 -13.03 -46.73
CA TYR A 408 50.18 -13.01 -46.50
C TYR A 408 49.72 -11.72 -45.84
N LEU A 409 48.55 -11.21 -46.23
CA LEU A 409 47.79 -10.24 -45.45
C LEU A 409 47.22 -10.96 -44.23
N ILE A 410 47.59 -10.48 -43.04
CA ILE A 410 47.15 -11.07 -41.78
C ILE A 410 45.99 -10.27 -41.21
N ARG A 411 45.01 -10.97 -40.63
CA ARG A 411 43.93 -10.37 -39.82
C ARG A 411 43.73 -11.20 -38.58
N VAL A 412 43.38 -10.53 -37.48
CA VAL A 412 42.95 -11.20 -36.25
C VAL A 412 41.43 -11.11 -36.16
N GLU A 413 40.79 -12.22 -35.87
CA GLU A 413 39.37 -12.30 -35.54
C GLU A 413 39.21 -12.74 -34.09
N ILE A 414 38.44 -11.98 -33.30
CA ILE A 414 38.13 -12.28 -31.89
C ILE A 414 36.62 -12.30 -31.74
N ASP A 415 36.07 -13.46 -31.34
CA ASP A 415 34.62 -13.69 -31.20
C ASP A 415 33.79 -13.31 -32.43
N GLY A 416 34.36 -13.30 -33.64
CA GLY A 416 33.69 -12.85 -34.86
C GLY A 416 33.97 -11.41 -35.27
N ALA A 417 34.63 -10.62 -34.43
CA ALA A 417 35.07 -9.26 -34.77
C ALA A 417 36.47 -9.31 -35.41
N ALA A 418 36.57 -8.98 -36.69
CA ALA A 418 37.82 -9.05 -37.46
C ALA A 418 38.53 -7.69 -37.55
N SER A 419 39.86 -7.70 -37.50
CA SER A 419 40.69 -6.53 -37.74
C SER A 419 40.55 -6.05 -39.19
N GLN A 420 40.80 -4.75 -39.39
CA GLN A 420 40.78 -4.16 -40.72
C GLN A 420 42.14 -4.28 -41.41
N LEU A 421 42.09 -4.34 -42.74
CA LEU A 421 43.25 -4.24 -43.61
C LEU A 421 43.44 -2.77 -44.00
N GLY A 422 44.69 -2.33 -44.08
CA GLY A 422 45.07 -1.07 -44.71
C GLY A 422 44.95 -1.17 -46.22
N LEU A 423 44.64 -0.03 -46.84
CA LEU A 423 44.34 0.07 -48.26
C LEU A 423 45.42 0.93 -48.92
N GLY A 424 46.18 0.30 -49.80
CA GLY A 424 47.25 0.90 -50.59
C GLY A 424 46.81 1.28 -52.02
N PRO A 425 47.75 1.77 -52.84
CA PRO A 425 47.47 2.24 -54.20
C PRO A 425 46.93 1.15 -55.15
N SER A 426 47.20 -0.12 -54.86
CA SER A 426 46.84 -1.28 -55.70
C SER A 426 45.88 -2.27 -55.03
N GLY A 427 45.29 -1.92 -53.89
CA GLY A 427 44.42 -2.80 -53.09
C GLY A 427 44.88 -2.91 -51.63
N PHE A 428 44.44 -3.95 -50.91
CA PHE A 428 44.89 -4.19 -49.54
C PHE A 428 46.37 -4.57 -49.50
N ASP A 429 47.17 -3.86 -48.71
CA ASP A 429 48.64 -4.01 -48.65
C ASP A 429 49.19 -4.10 -47.23
N SER A 430 48.36 -3.90 -46.19
CA SER A 430 48.77 -4.02 -44.80
C SER A 430 47.64 -4.55 -43.90
N PRO A 431 47.94 -5.07 -42.71
CA PRO A 431 49.24 -5.58 -42.26
C PRO A 431 49.60 -6.91 -42.93
N VAL A 432 50.90 -7.14 -43.08
CA VAL A 432 51.47 -8.27 -43.82
C VAL A 432 52.38 -9.07 -42.90
N VAL A 433 52.38 -10.40 -43.07
CA VAL A 433 53.33 -11.32 -42.44
C VAL A 433 54.05 -12.10 -43.53
N ASP A 434 55.37 -12.13 -43.45
CA ASP A 434 56.20 -12.93 -44.35
C ASP A 434 56.44 -14.30 -43.71
N LEU A 435 55.88 -15.36 -44.30
CA LEU A 435 56.15 -16.74 -43.90
C LEU A 435 57.30 -17.35 -44.71
N GLY A 436 57.97 -16.54 -45.53
CA GLY A 436 59.22 -16.85 -46.23
C GLY A 436 60.46 -16.77 -45.32
N PRO A 437 61.62 -17.23 -45.81
CA PRO A 437 62.88 -17.27 -45.06
C PRO A 437 63.54 -15.92 -44.80
#